data_AF-T2DMB8-F1
#
_entry.id   AF-T2DMB8-F1
#
_cell.length_a   1.000
_cell.length_b   1.000
_cell.length_c   1.000
_cell.angle_alpha   90.00
_cell.angle_beta   90.00
_cell.angle_gamma   90.00
#
_symmetry.space_group_name_H-M   'P 1'
#
loop_
_entity.id
_entity.type
_entity.pdbx_description
1 polymer ?
#
loop_
_entity_poly.entity_id
_entity_poly.type
_entity_poly.pdbx_seq_one_letter_code
_entity_poly.pdbx_strand_id
1 'polypeptide(L)'
;MGNKQLHFKSKPFIALNLVVLIALLQCIALTAQLLSYQASIHRALDKVERRISLDSAFLDVGNNTLNTPVNQFAIFRYLGRLNATLKDEGYPVLVREIQGVVTTKEDFSQYPKLVTTSFKNAEQEITVEMRGKSLLSALSFSWAALALSMLLTPFFAVSNLTKKRRAIVEEIIPPTPKLVINLKEKTISNGIDDKAVTLQNKPLCFYTALVKYCIEHPGEPLPPHKDVPTELLALANKSFGRLIELGHTKRKRPDFNANLDKTLSEVRAALDEVFVGYSEEKETYYPPRAQGEGSRSKQHSYALPSIREEDIEIIGN
;
A
#
# COMPACT_ATOMS: atom_id res chain seq x y z
N MET A 1 9.47 -26.56 12.96
CA MET A 1 8.53 -25.52 12.46
C MET A 1 9.10 -24.17 12.89
N GLY A 2 9.64 -23.39 11.94
CA GLY A 2 10.40 -22.17 12.23
C GLY A 2 9.52 -21.05 12.79
N ASN A 3 9.94 -20.50 13.92
CA ASN A 3 9.28 -19.39 14.61
C ASN A 3 9.44 -18.12 13.75
N LYS A 4 8.42 -17.74 12.97
CA LYS A 4 8.44 -16.50 12.18
C LYS A 4 8.42 -15.32 13.16
N GLN A 5 9.52 -14.59 13.26
CA GLN A 5 9.58 -13.37 14.06
C GLN A 5 8.57 -12.35 13.51
N LEU A 6 7.58 -11.99 14.34
CA LEU A 6 6.60 -10.97 14.04
C LEU A 6 7.28 -9.60 14.08
N HIS A 7 7.38 -8.93 12.94
CA HIS A 7 7.87 -7.57 12.88
C HIS A 7 6.70 -6.59 13.05
N PHE A 8 6.77 -5.75 14.08
CA PHE A 8 5.79 -4.69 14.31
C PHE A 8 6.16 -3.42 13.53
N LYS A 9 5.15 -2.70 13.03
CA LYS A 9 5.33 -1.38 12.43
C LYS A 9 5.77 -0.35 13.49
N SER A 10 6.30 0.79 13.05
CA SER A 10 6.73 1.85 13.96
C SER A 10 5.56 2.39 14.79
N LYS A 11 5.84 2.78 16.05
CA LYS A 11 4.85 3.39 16.98
C LYS A 11 3.98 4.50 16.34
N PRO A 12 4.54 5.49 15.61
CA PRO A 12 3.71 6.53 14.98
C PRO A 12 2.80 5.97 13.88
N PHE A 13 3.23 4.94 13.15
CA PHE A 13 2.42 4.32 12.12
C PHE A 13 1.24 3.53 12.71
N ILE A 14 1.45 2.86 13.85
CA ILE A 14 0.37 2.19 14.59
C ILE A 14 -0.64 3.22 15.11
N ALA A 15 -0.17 4.32 15.68
CA ALA A 15 -1.03 5.40 16.15
C ALA A 15 -1.86 6.01 15.01
N LEU A 16 -1.26 6.22 13.83
CA LEU A 16 -1.96 6.70 12.65
C LEU A 16 -3.06 5.72 12.22
N ASN A 17 -2.78 4.42 12.16
CA ASN A 17 -3.79 3.41 11.81
C ASN A 17 -4.95 3.40 12.81
N LEU A 18 -4.66 3.54 14.11
CA LEU A 18 -5.71 3.63 15.14
C LEU A 18 -6.62 4.84 14.89
N VAL A 19 -6.05 6.03 14.67
CA VAL A 19 -6.82 7.26 14.41
C VAL A 19 -7.69 7.13 13.16
N VAL A 20 -7.12 6.59 12.07
CA VAL A 20 -7.85 6.35 10.82
C VAL A 20 -9.00 5.36 11.05
N LEU A 21 -8.75 4.29 11.81
CA LEU A 21 -9.74 3.25 12.05
C LEU A 21 -10.85 3.72 13.00
N ILE A 22 -10.54 4.56 13.99
CA ILE A 22 -11.54 5.29 14.79
C ILE A 22 -12.41 6.15 13.86
N ALA A 23 -11.80 6.98 13.01
CA ALA A 23 -12.55 7.87 12.13
C ALA A 23 -13.49 7.09 11.19
N LEU A 24 -13.00 6.02 10.55
CA LEU A 24 -13.80 5.19 9.65
C LEU A 24 -14.98 4.51 10.38
N LEU A 25 -14.73 3.88 11.53
CA LEU A 25 -15.79 3.19 12.27
C LEU A 25 -16.80 4.16 12.87
N GLN A 26 -16.38 5.36 13.30
CA GLN A 26 -17.32 6.39 13.74
C GLN A 26 -18.18 6.89 12.58
N CYS A 27 -17.60 7.12 11.39
CA CYS A 27 -18.38 7.48 10.21
C CYS A 27 -19.44 6.41 9.88
N ILE A 28 -19.08 5.13 9.92
CA ILE A 28 -20.02 4.01 9.70
C ILE A 28 -21.12 3.99 10.79
N ALA A 29 -20.76 4.23 12.05
CA ALA A 29 -21.74 4.27 13.12
C ALA A 29 -22.73 5.45 12.97
N LEU A 30 -22.24 6.63 12.60
CA LEU A 30 -23.07 7.81 12.39
C LEU A 30 -24.03 7.62 11.21
N THR A 31 -23.58 7.04 10.09
CA THR A 31 -24.47 6.74 8.96
C THR A 31 -25.52 5.70 9.34
N ALA A 32 -25.15 4.67 10.08
CA ALA A 32 -26.09 3.66 10.59
C ALA A 32 -27.12 4.27 11.55
N GLN A 33 -26.71 5.17 12.46
CA GLN A 33 -27.61 5.89 13.36
C GLN A 33 -28.62 6.74 12.57
N LEU A 34 -28.16 7.49 11.56
CA LEU A 34 -29.04 8.32 10.73
C LEU A 34 -30.08 7.48 9.98
N LEU A 35 -29.66 6.39 9.34
CA LEU A 35 -30.58 5.51 8.61
C LEU A 35 -31.59 4.83 9.53
N SER A 36 -31.11 4.32 10.68
CA SER A 36 -31.97 3.67 11.67
C SER A 36 -32.99 4.65 12.26
N TYR A 37 -32.57 5.87 12.55
CA TYR A 37 -33.46 6.91 13.08
C TYR A 37 -34.46 7.39 12.04
N GLN A 38 -34.05 7.55 10.78
CA GLN A 38 -34.97 7.86 9.68
C GLN A 38 -36.04 6.78 9.53
N ALA A 39 -35.65 5.50 9.54
CA ALA A 39 -36.60 4.39 9.51
C ALA A 39 -37.54 4.39 10.73
N SER A 40 -37.03 4.75 11.91
CA SER A 40 -37.82 4.85 13.14
C SER A 40 -38.85 5.97 13.07
N ILE A 41 -38.50 7.13 12.49
CA ILE A 41 -39.45 8.22 12.23
C ILE A 41 -40.55 7.77 11.27
N HIS A 42 -40.21 7.13 10.16
CA HIS A 42 -41.22 6.64 9.21
C HIS A 42 -42.17 5.64 9.85
N ARG A 43 -41.64 4.64 10.57
CA ARG A 43 -42.47 3.68 11.32
C ARG A 43 -43.34 4.36 12.38
N ALA A 44 -42.84 5.41 13.03
CA ALA A 44 -43.60 6.18 14.00
C ALA A 44 -44.74 6.95 13.33
N LEU A 45 -44.47 7.61 12.19
CA LEU A 45 -45.49 8.27 11.37
C LEU A 45 -46.57 7.28 10.96
N ASP A 46 -46.21 6.15 10.34
CA ASP A 46 -47.17 5.14 9.87
C ASP A 46 -48.04 4.59 11.02
N LYS A 47 -47.46 4.39 12.21
CA LYS A 47 -48.19 3.93 13.40
C LYS A 47 -49.18 4.98 13.91
N VAL A 48 -48.74 6.24 14.03
CA VAL A 48 -49.60 7.36 14.45
C VAL A 48 -50.70 7.58 13.43
N GLU A 49 -50.34 7.56 12.15
CA GLU A 49 -51.24 7.67 11.01
C GLU A 49 -52.34 6.60 11.06
N ARG A 50 -51.94 5.33 11.16
CA ARG A 50 -52.87 4.20 11.28
C ARG A 50 -53.74 4.31 12.53
N ARG A 51 -53.18 4.76 13.65
CA ARG A 51 -53.94 4.93 14.89
C ARG A 51 -55.02 5.99 14.74
N ILE A 52 -54.68 7.15 14.18
CA ILE A 52 -55.65 8.22 13.93
C ILE A 52 -56.71 7.78 12.93
N SER A 53 -56.32 7.05 11.87
CA SER A 53 -57.28 6.50 10.91
C SER A 53 -58.28 5.54 11.60
N LEU A 54 -57.82 4.65 12.48
CA LEU A 54 -58.71 3.75 13.24
C LEU A 54 -59.60 4.51 14.24
N ASP A 55 -59.02 5.47 14.95
CA ASP A 55 -59.76 6.26 15.95
C ASP A 55 -60.69 7.29 15.29
N SER A 56 -60.49 7.62 14.00
CA SER A 56 -61.31 8.59 13.25
C SER A 56 -62.78 8.17 13.14
N ALA A 57 -63.07 6.86 13.15
CA ALA A 57 -64.44 6.36 13.16
C ALA A 57 -65.21 6.69 14.46
N PHE A 58 -64.48 6.97 15.54
CA PHE A 58 -65.03 7.33 16.85
C PHE A 58 -64.83 8.81 17.19
N LEU A 59 -64.13 9.55 16.33
CA LEU A 59 -63.84 10.96 16.50
C LEU A 59 -64.82 11.76 15.65
N ASP A 60 -65.51 12.73 16.25
CA ASP A 60 -66.43 13.60 15.51
C ASP A 60 -65.64 14.68 14.74
N VAL A 61 -65.11 14.23 13.60
CA VAL A 61 -64.26 15.00 12.67
C VAL A 61 -65.07 15.82 11.67
N GLY A 62 -66.39 15.95 11.84
CA GLY A 62 -67.29 16.56 10.85
C GLY A 62 -67.65 15.63 9.69
N ASN A 63 -68.50 16.09 8.79
CA ASN A 63 -68.87 15.35 7.58
C ASN A 63 -69.24 16.34 6.46
N ASN A 64 -68.59 16.24 5.31
CA ASN A 64 -68.80 17.13 4.16
C ASN A 64 -70.12 16.85 3.42
N THR A 65 -70.61 15.61 3.46
CA THR A 65 -71.88 15.20 2.83
C THR A 65 -73.08 15.69 3.63
N LEU A 66 -72.97 15.67 4.97
CA LEU A 66 -74.01 16.11 5.90
C LEU A 66 -73.83 17.56 6.37
N ASN A 67 -72.76 18.25 5.95
CA ASN A 67 -72.37 19.59 6.40
C ASN A 67 -72.31 19.72 7.94
N THR A 68 -71.89 18.67 8.64
CA THR A 68 -71.75 18.72 10.10
C THR A 68 -70.40 19.33 10.48
N PRO A 69 -70.37 20.30 11.42
CA PRO A 69 -69.13 20.93 11.84
C PRO A 69 -68.26 19.98 12.66
N VAL A 70 -66.97 20.26 12.68
CA VAL A 70 -65.98 19.51 13.46
C VAL A 70 -66.16 19.76 14.96
N ASN A 71 -66.17 18.71 15.78
CA ASN A 71 -66.24 18.85 17.24
C ASN A 71 -64.85 19.19 17.82
N GLN A 72 -64.58 20.49 17.90
CA GLN A 72 -63.28 21.01 18.35
C GLN A 72 -62.87 20.49 19.73
N PHE A 73 -63.81 20.36 20.68
CA PHE A 73 -63.51 19.91 22.04
C PHE A 73 -63.10 18.44 22.08
N ALA A 74 -63.80 17.57 21.35
CA ALA A 74 -63.48 16.16 21.27
C ALA A 74 -62.08 15.92 20.66
N ILE A 75 -61.77 16.63 19.56
CA ILE A 75 -60.45 16.56 18.91
C ILE A 75 -59.35 17.09 19.83
N PHE A 76 -59.55 18.23 20.48
CA PHE A 76 -58.55 18.79 21.40
C PHE A 76 -58.25 17.84 22.58
N ARG A 77 -59.27 17.21 23.15
CA ARG A 77 -59.11 16.20 24.23
C ARG A 77 -58.42 14.93 23.70
N TYR A 78 -58.70 14.53 22.47
CA TYR A 78 -58.04 13.40 21.83
C TYR A 78 -56.55 13.69 21.59
N LEU A 79 -56.22 14.83 20.96
CA LEU A 79 -54.84 15.28 20.74
C LEU A 79 -54.02 15.30 22.04
N GLY A 80 -54.60 15.81 23.13
CA GLY A 80 -53.93 15.79 24.43
C GLY A 80 -53.64 14.39 24.97
N ARG A 81 -54.58 13.45 24.83
CA ARG A 81 -54.38 12.05 25.27
C ARG A 81 -53.37 11.32 24.38
N LEU A 82 -53.47 11.52 23.07
CA LEU A 82 -52.59 10.91 22.09
C LEU A 82 -51.15 11.38 22.30
N ASN A 83 -50.90 12.69 22.35
CA ASN A 83 -49.56 13.24 22.53
C ASN A 83 -48.95 12.89 23.89
N ALA A 84 -49.74 12.83 24.96
CA ALA A 84 -49.27 12.34 26.26
C ALA A 84 -48.75 10.90 26.15
N THR A 85 -49.53 10.02 25.50
CA THR A 85 -49.14 8.62 25.28
C THR A 85 -47.89 8.51 24.40
N LEU A 86 -47.83 9.26 23.30
CA LEU A 86 -46.67 9.28 22.39
C LEU A 86 -45.40 9.75 23.11
N LYS A 87 -45.52 10.74 24.01
CA LYS A 87 -44.42 11.25 24.80
C LYS A 87 -43.95 10.25 25.85
N ASP A 88 -44.88 9.61 26.55
CA ASP A 88 -44.58 8.58 27.55
C ASP A 88 -43.91 7.35 26.91
N GLU A 89 -44.31 6.98 25.70
CA GLU A 89 -43.66 5.92 24.90
C GLU A 89 -42.38 6.38 24.19
N GLY A 90 -42.01 7.66 24.29
CA GLY A 90 -40.77 8.21 23.72
C GLY A 90 -40.76 8.31 22.20
N TYR A 91 -41.92 8.49 21.55
CA TYR A 91 -42.01 8.60 20.11
C TYR A 91 -41.25 9.83 19.56
N PRO A 92 -40.62 9.72 18.38
CA PRO A 92 -39.93 10.84 17.74
C PRO A 92 -40.89 11.81 17.03
N VAL A 93 -42.21 11.60 17.15
CA VAL A 93 -43.26 12.34 16.44
C VAL A 93 -44.40 12.67 17.40
N LEU A 94 -44.98 13.86 17.26
CA LEU A 94 -46.20 14.31 17.94
C LEU A 94 -47.20 14.88 16.92
N VAL A 95 -48.47 14.93 17.29
CA VAL A 95 -49.55 15.47 16.45
C VAL A 95 -49.86 16.90 16.85
N ARG A 96 -49.83 17.82 15.89
CA ARG A 96 -50.08 19.25 16.11
C ARG A 96 -51.53 19.62 15.82
N GLU A 97 -52.09 19.10 14.74
CA GLU A 97 -53.39 19.51 14.24
C GLU A 97 -54.13 18.34 13.59
N ILE A 98 -55.46 18.29 13.78
CA ILE A 98 -56.38 17.43 13.03
C ILE A 98 -57.54 18.32 12.56
N GLN A 99 -57.82 18.36 11.26
CA GLN A 99 -58.94 19.10 10.66
C GLN A 99 -59.05 20.57 11.14
N GLY A 100 -57.95 21.33 11.15
CA GLY A 100 -57.96 22.73 11.61
C GLY A 100 -57.90 22.92 13.13
N VAL A 101 -58.03 21.85 13.92
CA VAL A 101 -57.99 21.95 15.39
C VAL A 101 -56.56 21.77 15.89
N VAL A 102 -55.94 22.88 16.29
CA VAL A 102 -54.55 22.93 16.77
C VAL A 102 -54.49 22.70 18.28
N THR A 103 -53.55 21.87 18.73
CA THR A 103 -53.24 21.72 20.16
C THR A 103 -52.26 22.78 20.65
N THR A 104 -52.52 23.35 21.82
CA THR A 104 -51.66 24.32 22.52
C THR A 104 -50.99 23.74 23.76
N LYS A 105 -51.27 22.48 24.10
CA LYS A 105 -50.77 21.84 25.33
C LYS A 105 -49.30 21.41 25.25
N GLU A 106 -48.77 21.24 24.04
CA GLU A 106 -47.43 20.70 23.84
C GLU A 106 -46.48 21.76 23.28
N ASP A 107 -45.21 21.66 23.68
CA ASP A 107 -44.12 22.42 23.08
C ASP A 107 -43.56 21.66 21.88
N PHE A 108 -43.70 22.25 20.69
CA PHE A 108 -43.21 21.70 19.43
C PHE A 108 -41.80 22.19 19.05
N SER A 109 -41.14 22.99 19.89
CA SER A 109 -39.79 23.51 19.64
C SER A 109 -38.77 22.40 19.33
N GLN A 110 -38.91 21.25 20.00
CA GLN A 110 -38.06 20.08 19.82
C GLN A 110 -38.38 19.25 18.57
N TYR A 111 -39.48 19.57 17.88
CA TYR A 111 -40.01 18.83 16.73
C TYR A 111 -40.13 19.75 15.49
N PRO A 112 -39.00 20.21 14.93
CA PRO A 112 -38.99 21.22 13.88
C PRO A 112 -39.58 20.72 12.55
N LYS A 113 -39.53 19.41 12.28
CA LYS A 113 -39.92 18.84 10.99
C LYS A 113 -41.44 18.73 10.91
N LEU A 114 -42.04 19.37 9.91
CA LEU A 114 -43.46 19.26 9.65
C LEU A 114 -43.77 18.14 8.66
N VAL A 115 -44.81 17.36 8.94
CA VAL A 115 -45.35 16.32 8.05
C VAL A 115 -46.86 16.46 8.03
N THR A 116 -47.45 16.65 6.85
CA THR A 116 -48.90 16.73 6.69
C THR A 116 -49.37 15.51 5.90
N THR A 117 -50.37 14.81 6.43
CA THR A 117 -50.99 13.64 5.80
C THR A 117 -52.49 13.86 5.70
N SER A 118 -53.11 13.43 4.61
CA SER A 118 -54.57 13.44 4.48
C SER A 118 -55.12 12.03 4.29
N PHE A 119 -56.18 11.73 5.04
CA PHE A 119 -56.92 10.49 4.96
C PHE A 119 -58.19 10.70 4.14
N LYS A 120 -58.44 9.86 3.15
CA LYS A 120 -59.74 9.88 2.45
C LYS A 120 -60.62 8.76 2.98
N ASN A 121 -61.70 9.15 3.63
CA ASN A 121 -62.79 8.25 3.98
C ASN A 121 -63.96 8.49 3.00
N ALA A 122 -64.95 7.59 2.99
CA ALA A 122 -66.16 7.71 2.17
C ALA A 122 -66.95 8.99 2.46
N GLU A 123 -66.86 9.51 3.68
CA GLU A 123 -67.62 10.68 4.14
C GLU A 123 -66.89 12.02 3.98
N GLN A 124 -65.56 12.02 4.11
CA GLN A 124 -64.73 13.23 4.06
C GLN A 124 -63.23 12.94 3.99
N GLU A 125 -62.44 13.97 3.70
CA GLU A 125 -60.98 13.97 3.79
C GLU A 125 -60.51 14.57 5.13
N ILE A 126 -59.72 13.83 5.90
CA ILE A 126 -59.19 14.22 7.22
C ILE A 126 -57.74 14.64 7.09
N THR A 127 -57.44 15.92 7.31
CA THR A 127 -56.07 16.44 7.31
C THR A 127 -55.46 16.33 8.70
N VAL A 128 -54.22 15.86 8.77
CA VAL A 128 -53.46 15.72 10.02
C VAL A 128 -52.06 16.30 9.84
N GLU A 129 -51.67 17.14 10.78
CA GLU A 129 -50.38 17.79 10.83
C GLU A 129 -49.58 17.18 11.99
N MET A 130 -48.45 16.55 11.66
CA MET A 130 -47.52 15.92 12.59
C MET A 130 -46.18 16.64 12.61
N ARG A 131 -45.52 16.62 13.76
CA ARG A 131 -44.23 17.24 14.02
C ARG A 131 -43.22 16.18 14.45
N GLY A 132 -42.11 16.07 13.74
CA GLY A 132 -41.04 15.12 14.01
C GLY A 132 -39.77 15.78 14.53
N LYS A 133 -39.01 15.04 15.36
CA LYS A 133 -37.68 15.44 15.81
C LYS A 133 -36.69 15.56 14.64
N SER A 134 -35.67 16.40 14.81
CA SER A 134 -34.59 16.55 13.83
C SER A 134 -33.74 15.28 13.73
N LEU A 135 -33.30 14.93 12.52
CA LEU A 135 -32.38 13.81 12.28
C LEU A 135 -31.05 13.97 13.03
N LEU A 136 -30.61 15.21 13.22
CA LEU A 136 -29.35 15.51 13.92
C LEU A 136 -29.40 15.15 15.40
N SER A 137 -30.60 15.13 16.01
CA SER A 137 -30.75 14.76 17.42
C SER A 137 -30.41 13.28 17.72
N ALA A 138 -30.30 12.45 16.68
CA ALA A 138 -29.93 11.04 16.81
C ALA A 138 -28.42 10.78 16.73
N LEU A 139 -27.63 11.79 16.33
CA LEU A 139 -26.18 11.66 16.22
C LEU A 139 -25.57 11.60 17.62
N SER A 140 -24.89 10.51 17.91
CA SER A 140 -24.18 10.33 19.17
C SER A 140 -22.89 9.57 18.97
N PHE A 141 -21.91 9.86 19.81
CA PHE A 141 -20.62 9.17 19.75
C PHE A 141 -20.81 7.68 20.06
N SER A 142 -20.31 6.81 19.17
CA SER A 142 -20.47 5.37 19.31
C SER A 142 -19.30 4.76 20.11
N TRP A 143 -19.57 4.41 21.37
CA TRP A 143 -18.60 3.69 22.20
C TRP A 143 -18.24 2.30 21.64
N ALA A 144 -19.20 1.63 21.00
CA ALA A 144 -18.98 0.34 20.35
C ALA A 144 -17.98 0.46 19.19
N ALA A 145 -18.09 1.53 18.37
CA ALA A 145 -17.15 1.79 17.30
C ALA A 145 -15.72 2.07 17.82
N LEU A 146 -15.61 2.79 18.95
CA LEU A 146 -14.32 3.00 19.61
C LEU A 146 -13.73 1.68 20.13
N ALA A 147 -14.51 0.86 20.83
CA ALA A 147 -14.03 -0.43 21.35
C ALA A 147 -13.57 -1.36 20.22
N LEU A 148 -14.35 -1.45 19.14
CA LEU A 148 -13.99 -2.23 17.96
C LEU A 148 -12.72 -1.70 17.30
N SER A 149 -12.51 -0.39 17.30
CA SER A 149 -11.30 0.20 16.72
C SER A 149 -10.02 -0.19 17.44
N MET A 150 -10.06 -0.22 18.78
CA MET A 150 -8.94 -0.68 19.59
C MET A 150 -8.65 -2.16 19.38
N LEU A 151 -9.70 -2.98 19.25
CA LEU A 151 -9.58 -4.42 19.03
C LEU A 151 -8.97 -4.76 17.67
N LEU A 152 -9.30 -3.99 16.63
CA LEU A 152 -8.81 -4.24 15.26
C LEU A 152 -7.40 -3.69 15.00
N THR A 153 -6.95 -2.70 15.75
CA THR A 153 -5.61 -2.08 15.61
C THR A 153 -4.44 -3.08 15.56
N PRO A 154 -4.32 -4.11 16.43
CA PRO A 154 -3.20 -5.06 16.38
C PRO A 154 -3.09 -5.83 15.05
N PHE A 155 -4.21 -6.09 14.35
CA PHE A 155 -4.19 -6.76 13.05
C PHE A 155 -3.48 -5.93 11.98
N PHE A 156 -3.52 -4.60 12.09
CA PHE A 156 -2.85 -3.67 11.17
C PHE A 156 -1.46 -3.25 11.63
N ALA A 157 -1.10 -3.56 12.89
CA ALA A 157 0.20 -3.28 13.48
C ALA A 157 1.28 -4.27 13.07
N VAL A 158 0.89 -5.50 12.70
CA VAL A 158 1.82 -6.52 12.20
C VAL A 158 2.21 -6.19 10.75
N SER A 159 3.51 -6.13 10.51
CA SER A 159 4.08 -5.94 9.17
C SER A 159 4.39 -7.30 8.55
N ASN A 160 3.62 -7.70 7.54
CA ASN A 160 3.98 -8.83 6.66
C ASN A 160 5.05 -8.47 5.62
N LEU A 161 5.60 -7.25 5.68
CA LEU A 161 6.76 -6.91 4.89
C LEU A 161 7.94 -7.69 5.48
N THR A 162 8.27 -8.84 4.87
CA THR A 162 9.66 -9.25 4.73
C THR A 162 10.42 -8.00 4.33
N LYS A 163 11.15 -7.45 5.28
CA LYS A 163 11.84 -6.17 5.19
C LYS A 163 12.72 -6.22 3.95
N LYS A 164 12.24 -5.74 2.79
CA LYS A 164 13.14 -5.30 1.71
C LYS A 164 13.92 -4.18 2.38
N ARG A 165 15.15 -4.51 2.79
CA ARG A 165 16.13 -3.66 3.46
C ARG A 165 15.99 -2.23 2.92
N ARG A 166 15.27 -1.37 3.65
CA ARG A 166 15.52 0.05 3.56
C ARG A 166 16.85 0.23 4.25
N ALA A 167 17.86 0.56 3.44
CA ALA A 167 19.13 1.08 3.87
C ALA A 167 18.87 2.22 4.87
N ILE A 168 19.12 1.94 6.14
CA ILE A 168 19.34 2.93 7.18
C ILE A 168 20.59 2.43 7.89
N VAL A 169 21.71 3.03 7.50
CA VAL A 169 22.83 3.44 8.34
C VAL A 169 22.90 2.69 9.67
N GLU A 170 23.63 1.58 9.68
CA GLU A 170 24.07 0.91 10.89
C GLU A 170 25.53 0.50 10.67
N GLU A 171 26.40 1.12 11.47
CA GLU A 171 27.85 0.94 11.62
C GLU A 171 28.75 0.99 10.37
N ILE A 172 29.62 2.01 10.37
CA ILE A 172 30.79 2.16 9.52
C ILE A 172 31.77 1.03 9.86
N ILE A 173 31.55 -0.15 9.30
CA ILE A 173 32.64 -1.00 8.88
C ILE A 173 32.87 -0.59 7.43
N PRO A 174 34.07 -0.14 7.03
CA PRO A 174 34.31 0.29 5.66
C PRO A 174 33.88 -0.87 4.75
N PRO A 175 32.91 -0.66 3.86
CA PRO A 175 32.48 -1.71 2.95
C PRO A 175 33.69 -2.05 2.08
N THR A 176 34.15 -3.30 2.14
CA THR A 176 35.20 -3.78 1.25
C THR A 176 34.61 -3.87 -0.16
N PRO A 177 35.08 -3.10 -1.15
CA PRO A 177 34.55 -3.13 -2.50
C PRO A 177 34.69 -4.53 -3.09
N LYS A 178 33.56 -5.06 -3.58
CA LYS A 178 33.49 -6.36 -4.25
C LYS A 178 33.31 -6.13 -5.74
N LEU A 179 33.99 -6.93 -6.56
CA LEU A 179 33.87 -6.83 -8.00
C LEU A 179 32.53 -7.44 -8.44
N VAL A 180 31.62 -6.61 -8.97
CA VAL A 180 30.34 -7.06 -9.53
C VAL A 180 30.42 -7.02 -11.05
N ILE A 181 30.28 -8.18 -11.69
CA ILE A 181 30.23 -8.33 -13.14
C ILE A 181 28.79 -8.67 -13.55
N ASN A 182 28.09 -7.75 -14.21
CA ASN A 182 26.72 -7.96 -14.66
C ASN A 182 26.66 -8.25 -16.15
N LEU A 183 26.37 -9.52 -16.50
CA LEU A 183 26.25 -9.98 -17.89
C LEU A 183 24.94 -9.53 -18.55
N LYS A 184 23.90 -9.16 -17.78
CA LYS A 184 22.61 -8.66 -18.31
C LYS A 184 22.67 -7.19 -18.73
N GLU A 185 23.48 -6.40 -18.02
CA GLU A 185 23.64 -4.96 -18.30
C GLU A 185 24.97 -4.65 -18.98
N LYS A 186 25.86 -5.65 -19.09
CA LYS A 186 27.23 -5.54 -19.61
C LYS A 186 28.11 -4.57 -18.83
N THR A 187 27.91 -4.51 -17.53
CA THR A 187 28.57 -3.54 -16.65
C THR A 187 29.52 -4.22 -15.68
N ILE A 188 30.57 -3.51 -15.30
CA ILE A 188 31.41 -3.78 -14.12
C ILE A 188 31.14 -2.68 -13.10
N SER A 189 30.97 -3.05 -11.83
CA SER A 189 30.85 -2.12 -10.69
C SER A 189 31.56 -2.65 -9.44
N ASN A 190 31.75 -1.77 -8.45
CA ASN A 190 32.44 -2.08 -7.18
C ASN A 190 31.47 -2.44 -6.03
N GLY A 191 30.17 -2.56 -6.32
CA GLY A 191 29.13 -2.95 -5.35
C GLY A 191 28.84 -1.94 -4.22
N ILE A 192 29.56 -0.82 -4.18
CA ILE A 192 29.47 0.21 -3.13
C ILE A 192 29.07 1.56 -3.73
N ASP A 193 29.70 1.94 -4.85
CA ASP A 193 29.33 3.14 -5.57
C ASP A 193 28.34 2.79 -6.69
N ASP A 194 27.45 3.72 -7.02
CA ASP A 194 26.57 3.64 -8.20
C ASP A 194 27.33 3.77 -9.54
N LYS A 195 28.66 3.61 -9.53
CA LYS A 195 29.53 3.68 -10.71
C LYS A 195 29.56 2.31 -11.41
N ALA A 196 28.85 2.23 -12.52
CA ALA A 196 28.82 1.06 -13.40
C ALA A 196 29.36 1.43 -14.78
N VAL A 197 30.45 0.77 -15.20
CA VAL A 197 31.08 1.01 -16.50
C VAL A 197 30.70 -0.08 -17.49
N THR A 198 30.16 0.31 -18.64
CA THR A 198 29.77 -0.63 -19.70
C THR A 198 30.98 -1.07 -20.51
N LEU A 199 31.19 -2.39 -20.65
CA LEU A 199 32.26 -2.96 -21.46
C LEU A 199 31.77 -3.52 -22.80
N GLN A 200 32.68 -3.57 -23.78
CA GLN A 200 32.44 -4.30 -25.02
C GLN A 200 32.36 -5.81 -24.75
N ASN A 201 31.61 -6.54 -25.59
CA ASN A 201 31.33 -7.96 -25.41
C ASN A 201 32.60 -8.83 -25.26
N LYS A 202 33.67 -8.52 -26.03
CA LYS A 202 34.90 -9.30 -26.01
C LYS A 202 35.70 -9.10 -24.71
N PRO A 203 36.03 -7.86 -24.28
CA PRO A 203 36.61 -7.59 -22.96
C PRO A 203 35.81 -8.14 -21.79
N LEU A 204 34.49 -7.97 -21.80
CA LEU A 204 33.62 -8.44 -20.72
C LEU A 204 33.67 -9.97 -20.57
N CYS A 205 33.50 -10.70 -21.67
CA CYS A 205 33.57 -12.17 -21.65
C CYS A 205 34.95 -12.68 -21.25
N PHE A 206 36.00 -12.03 -21.76
CA PHE A 206 37.38 -12.41 -21.45
C PHE A 206 37.68 -12.20 -19.98
N TYR A 207 37.32 -11.05 -19.41
CA TYR A 207 37.56 -10.75 -18.00
C TYR A 207 36.74 -11.63 -17.06
N THR A 208 35.46 -11.89 -17.39
CA THR A 208 34.61 -12.83 -16.63
C THR A 208 35.25 -14.22 -16.58
N ALA A 209 35.84 -14.67 -17.69
CA ALA A 209 36.53 -15.95 -17.77
C ALA A 209 37.89 -15.94 -17.05
N LEU A 210 38.66 -14.86 -17.18
CA LEU A 210 39.94 -14.68 -16.48
C LEU A 210 39.76 -14.76 -14.97
N VAL A 211 38.73 -14.09 -14.45
CA VAL A 211 38.40 -14.10 -13.02
C VAL A 211 38.05 -15.52 -12.56
N LYS A 212 37.17 -16.22 -13.28
CA LYS A 212 36.82 -17.62 -12.97
C LYS A 212 38.03 -18.56 -13.02
N TYR A 213 38.87 -18.40 -14.05
CA TYR A 213 40.07 -19.21 -14.21
C TYR A 213 41.06 -18.98 -13.06
N CYS A 214 41.27 -17.73 -12.63
CA CYS A 214 42.17 -17.43 -11.51
C CYS A 214 41.63 -17.91 -10.15
N ILE A 215 40.32 -18.11 -10.01
CA ILE A 215 39.72 -18.77 -8.83
C ILE A 215 40.01 -20.28 -8.86
N GLU A 216 39.80 -20.92 -10.01
CA GLU A 216 39.97 -22.36 -10.19
C GLU A 216 41.46 -22.77 -10.14
N HIS A 217 42.37 -21.91 -10.61
CA HIS A 217 43.81 -22.14 -10.70
C HIS A 217 44.60 -21.00 -10.00
N PRO A 218 44.62 -20.95 -8.65
CA PRO A 218 45.28 -19.87 -7.93
C PRO A 218 46.82 -19.94 -8.14
N GLY A 219 47.41 -18.81 -8.52
CA GLY A 219 48.86 -18.66 -8.64
C GLY A 219 49.49 -19.23 -9.92
N GLU A 220 48.69 -19.69 -10.89
CA GLU A 220 49.21 -20.13 -12.18
C GLU A 220 49.62 -18.93 -13.06
N PRO A 221 50.89 -18.82 -13.49
CA PRO A 221 51.32 -17.69 -14.30
C PRO A 221 50.77 -17.82 -15.73
N LEU A 222 49.97 -16.84 -16.13
CA LEU A 222 49.49 -16.63 -17.50
C LEU A 222 50.41 -15.67 -18.28
N PRO A 223 51.39 -16.14 -19.07
CA PRO A 223 52.27 -15.28 -19.85
C PRO A 223 51.55 -14.67 -21.08
N PRO A 224 51.74 -13.37 -21.39
CA PRO A 224 51.08 -12.71 -22.53
C PRO A 224 51.63 -13.14 -23.90
N HIS A 225 52.83 -13.73 -23.93
CA HIS A 225 53.49 -14.19 -25.16
C HIS A 225 53.13 -15.64 -25.54
N LYS A 226 52.28 -16.31 -24.77
CA LYS A 226 51.73 -17.63 -25.11
C LYS A 226 50.25 -17.49 -25.40
N ASP A 227 49.73 -18.44 -26.18
CA ASP A 227 48.30 -18.55 -26.40
C ASP A 227 47.54 -18.73 -25.07
N VAL A 228 46.33 -18.19 -25.03
CA VAL A 228 45.45 -18.30 -23.86
C VAL A 228 45.13 -19.79 -23.61
N PRO A 229 45.21 -20.27 -22.36
CA PRO A 229 44.89 -21.67 -22.04
C PRO A 229 43.51 -22.09 -22.56
N THR A 230 43.42 -23.33 -23.02
CA THR A 230 42.18 -23.87 -23.62
C THR A 230 41.00 -23.86 -22.65
N GLU A 231 41.27 -24.01 -21.35
CA GLU A 231 40.28 -23.95 -20.26
C GLU A 231 39.73 -22.53 -20.09
N LEU A 232 40.59 -21.51 -20.09
CA LEU A 232 40.17 -20.10 -20.07
C LEU A 232 39.36 -19.75 -21.34
N LEU A 233 39.79 -20.24 -22.51
CA LEU A 233 39.04 -20.08 -23.76
C LEU A 233 37.65 -20.74 -23.68
N ALA A 234 37.52 -21.90 -23.04
CA ALA A 234 36.23 -22.56 -22.83
C ALA A 234 35.31 -21.72 -21.94
N LEU A 235 35.83 -21.16 -20.85
CA LEU A 235 35.08 -20.26 -19.95
C LEU A 235 34.66 -18.94 -20.64
N ALA A 236 35.53 -18.38 -21.48
CA ALA A 236 35.23 -17.18 -22.27
C ALA A 236 34.14 -17.44 -23.31
N ASN A 237 34.21 -18.59 -23.98
CA ASN A 237 33.18 -19.03 -24.94
C ASN A 237 31.83 -19.32 -24.25
N LYS A 238 31.85 -19.90 -23.04
CA LYS A 238 30.63 -20.10 -22.23
C LYS A 238 29.97 -18.77 -21.87
N SER A 239 30.77 -17.82 -21.40
CA SER A 239 30.29 -16.46 -21.06
C SER A 239 29.76 -15.73 -22.31
N PHE A 240 30.38 -15.91 -23.47
CA PHE A 240 29.88 -15.38 -24.74
C PHE A 240 28.57 -16.04 -25.20
N GLY A 241 28.44 -17.36 -25.03
CA GLY A 241 27.18 -18.08 -25.27
C GLY A 241 26.03 -17.50 -24.44
N ARG A 242 26.31 -17.20 -23.16
CA ARG A 242 25.34 -16.55 -22.28
C ARG A 242 24.93 -15.14 -22.76
N LEU A 243 25.87 -14.34 -23.28
CA LEU A 243 25.52 -13.07 -23.91
C LEU A 243 24.66 -13.23 -25.18
N ILE A 244 24.83 -14.31 -25.95
CA ILE A 244 23.94 -14.60 -27.08
C ILE A 244 22.53 -14.90 -26.58
N GLU A 245 22.38 -15.76 -25.56
CA GLU A 245 21.09 -16.11 -24.96
C GLU A 245 20.36 -14.88 -24.41
N LEU A 246 21.09 -13.96 -23.78
CA LEU A 246 20.56 -12.70 -23.26
C LEU A 246 20.25 -11.67 -24.37
N GLY A 247 20.45 -12.01 -25.65
CA GLY A 247 20.12 -11.16 -26.79
C GLY A 247 21.14 -10.03 -27.05
N HIS A 248 22.29 -10.07 -26.39
CA HIS A 248 23.27 -8.99 -26.40
C HIS A 248 24.20 -8.97 -27.62
N THR A 249 24.24 -10.05 -28.39
CA THR A 249 25.02 -10.15 -29.63
C THR A 249 24.52 -11.29 -30.52
N LYS A 250 24.53 -11.07 -31.83
CA LYS A 250 24.30 -12.09 -32.87
C LYS A 250 25.54 -12.34 -33.74
N ARG A 251 26.68 -11.74 -33.37
CA ARG A 251 27.93 -11.76 -34.15
C ARG A 251 28.68 -13.09 -34.00
N LYS A 252 29.57 -13.38 -34.96
CA LYS A 252 30.52 -14.50 -34.90
C LYS A 252 31.32 -14.46 -33.59
N ARG A 253 31.62 -15.64 -33.04
CA ARG A 253 32.43 -15.80 -31.82
C ARG A 253 33.75 -15.03 -31.97
N PRO A 254 34.11 -14.16 -31.02
CA PRO A 254 35.35 -13.41 -31.07
C PRO A 254 36.53 -14.35 -30.87
N ASP A 255 37.63 -14.06 -31.56
CA ASP A 255 38.92 -14.66 -31.26
C ASP A 255 39.52 -13.96 -30.03
N PHE A 256 39.71 -14.69 -28.94
CA PHE A 256 40.23 -14.16 -27.68
C PHE A 256 41.77 -14.12 -27.63
N ASN A 257 42.47 -14.81 -28.53
CA ASN A 257 43.93 -14.73 -28.66
C ASN A 257 44.36 -13.47 -29.43
N ALA A 258 43.57 -13.06 -30.41
CA ALA A 258 43.85 -11.85 -31.19
C ALA A 258 43.72 -10.57 -30.33
N ASN A 259 44.70 -9.67 -30.39
CA ASN A 259 44.65 -8.36 -29.69
C ASN A 259 44.41 -8.47 -28.17
N LEU A 260 45.05 -9.45 -27.51
CA LEU A 260 44.93 -9.66 -26.07
C LEU A 260 45.33 -8.41 -25.27
N ASP A 261 46.44 -7.76 -25.62
CA ASP A 261 46.91 -6.53 -24.96
C ASP A 261 45.89 -5.39 -25.01
N LYS A 262 45.21 -5.23 -26.15
CA LYS A 262 44.14 -4.24 -26.29
C LYS A 262 42.95 -4.59 -25.39
N THR A 263 42.57 -5.87 -25.35
CA THR A 263 41.47 -6.38 -24.52
C THR A 263 41.75 -6.15 -23.03
N LEU A 264 42.97 -6.47 -22.58
CA LEU A 264 43.41 -6.21 -21.20
C LEU A 264 43.49 -4.71 -20.89
N SER A 265 43.87 -3.88 -21.86
CA SER A 265 43.92 -2.42 -21.68
C SER A 265 42.52 -1.81 -21.50
N GLU A 266 41.53 -2.29 -22.25
CA GLU A 266 40.12 -1.88 -22.10
C GLU A 266 39.54 -2.30 -20.73
N VAL A 267 39.89 -3.49 -20.25
CA VAL A 267 39.52 -3.97 -18.91
C VAL A 267 40.15 -3.11 -17.81
N ARG A 268 41.46 -2.82 -17.90
CA ARG A 268 42.16 -1.97 -16.93
C ARG A 268 41.55 -0.58 -16.85
N ALA A 269 41.24 0.04 -17.99
CA ALA A 269 40.60 1.35 -18.03
C ALA A 269 39.22 1.36 -17.36
N ALA A 270 38.41 0.30 -17.56
CA ALA A 270 37.12 0.18 -16.88
C ALA A 270 37.28 -0.03 -15.37
N LEU A 271 38.28 -0.82 -14.93
CA LEU A 271 38.57 -1.00 -13.50
C LEU A 271 39.11 0.29 -12.86
N ASP A 272 39.91 1.06 -13.59
CA ASP A 272 40.40 2.37 -13.14
C ASP A 272 39.23 3.33 -12.86
N GLU A 273 38.21 3.32 -13.71
CA GLU A 273 37.01 4.15 -13.58
C GLU A 273 36.05 3.66 -12.48
N VAL A 274 35.91 2.34 -12.31
CA VAL A 274 35.04 1.73 -11.30
C VAL A 274 35.62 1.85 -9.88
N PHE A 275 36.94 1.72 -9.72
CA PHE A 275 37.61 1.76 -8.42
C PHE A 275 38.25 3.13 -8.10
N VAL A 276 37.77 4.22 -8.71
CA VAL A 276 38.20 5.59 -8.37
C VAL A 276 37.89 5.87 -6.89
N GLY A 277 38.93 5.83 -6.04
CA GLY A 277 38.82 6.04 -4.59
C GLY A 277 39.22 4.82 -3.73
N TYR A 278 39.40 3.64 -4.35
CA TYR A 278 39.69 2.36 -3.66
C TYR A 278 40.93 1.69 -4.28
N SER A 279 42.11 2.29 -4.05
CA SER A 279 43.35 1.86 -4.72
C SER A 279 43.92 0.57 -4.16
N GLU A 280 43.66 0.23 -2.89
CA GLU A 280 44.23 -0.97 -2.25
C GLU A 280 43.49 -2.23 -2.71
N GLU A 281 42.16 -2.16 -2.80
CA GLU A 281 41.32 -3.28 -3.22
C GLU A 281 41.36 -3.51 -4.73
N LYS A 282 41.59 -2.43 -5.50
CA LYS A 282 41.81 -2.50 -6.95
C LYS A 282 42.93 -3.48 -7.31
N GLU A 283 44.05 -3.50 -6.58
CA GLU A 283 45.20 -4.37 -6.88
C GLU A 283 44.82 -5.87 -6.89
N THR A 284 43.76 -6.25 -6.18
CA THR A 284 43.25 -7.64 -6.16
C THR A 284 42.55 -8.03 -7.46
N TYR A 285 41.90 -7.07 -8.11
CA TYR A 285 41.08 -7.27 -9.32
C TYR A 285 41.76 -6.83 -10.61
N TYR A 286 42.91 -6.16 -10.49
CA TYR A 286 43.58 -5.49 -11.60
C TYR A 286 44.59 -6.40 -12.30
N PRO A 287 44.42 -6.70 -13.60
CA PRO A 287 45.39 -7.47 -14.35
C PRO A 287 46.71 -6.67 -14.49
N PRO A 288 47.86 -7.17 -14.00
CA PRO A 288 49.13 -6.45 -14.06
C PRO A 288 49.56 -6.18 -15.51
N ARG A 289 50.21 -5.03 -15.74
CA ARG A 289 50.69 -4.62 -17.07
C ARG A 289 52.08 -5.22 -17.31
N ALA A 290 52.33 -5.70 -18.52
CA ALA A 290 53.68 -6.00 -18.96
C ALA A 290 54.47 -4.68 -19.07
N GLN A 291 55.38 -4.43 -18.13
CA GLN A 291 56.21 -3.22 -18.09
C GLN A 291 57.58 -3.60 -18.64
N GLY A 292 57.93 -3.02 -19.79
CA GLY A 292 59.11 -3.39 -20.55
C GLY A 292 60.25 -2.41 -20.35
N GLU A 293 61.29 -2.83 -19.64
CA GLU A 293 62.67 -2.59 -20.04
C GLU A 293 63.33 -3.96 -20.28
N GLY A 294 63.77 -4.19 -21.51
CA GLY A 294 64.63 -5.32 -21.86
C GLY A 294 63.91 -6.62 -22.26
N SER A 295 64.26 -7.10 -23.45
CA SER A 295 63.81 -8.30 -24.17
C SER A 295 63.93 -9.65 -23.43
N ARG A 296 64.29 -9.70 -22.15
CA ARG A 296 64.61 -10.94 -21.41
C ARG A 296 64.20 -10.96 -19.92
N SER A 297 63.26 -10.14 -19.47
CA SER A 297 62.70 -10.30 -18.12
C SER A 297 61.66 -11.44 -18.12
N LYS A 298 62.06 -12.56 -17.52
CA LYS A 298 61.22 -13.73 -17.26
C LYS A 298 60.16 -13.36 -16.21
N GLN A 299 58.91 -13.75 -16.45
CA GLN A 299 57.74 -13.60 -15.57
C GLN A 299 56.99 -12.26 -15.65
N HIS A 300 56.47 -11.94 -16.85
CA HIS A 300 55.29 -11.09 -16.97
C HIS A 300 54.08 -12.00 -17.08
N SER A 301 53.19 -11.97 -16.09
CA SER A 301 51.93 -12.71 -16.12
C SER A 301 50.77 -11.74 -16.01
N TYR A 302 49.65 -11.98 -16.71
CA TYR A 302 48.40 -11.23 -16.52
C TYR A 302 47.41 -11.91 -15.56
N ALA A 303 47.86 -12.95 -14.84
CA ALA A 303 47.06 -13.63 -13.83
C ALA A 303 46.78 -12.71 -12.64
N LEU A 304 45.62 -12.89 -12.00
CA LEU A 304 45.22 -12.11 -10.83
C LEU A 304 45.89 -12.69 -9.57
N PRO A 305 46.47 -11.86 -8.69
CA PRO A 305 47.41 -12.32 -7.67
C PRO A 305 46.78 -13.10 -6.50
N SER A 306 45.53 -12.82 -6.10
CA SER A 306 44.87 -13.49 -4.97
C SER A 306 43.35 -13.22 -4.95
N ILE A 307 42.60 -13.79 -5.89
CA ILE A 307 41.15 -13.61 -5.97
C ILE A 307 40.41 -14.81 -5.35
N ARG A 308 39.42 -14.57 -4.50
CA ARG A 308 38.56 -15.63 -3.93
C ARG A 308 37.14 -15.51 -4.47
N GLU A 309 36.41 -16.62 -4.48
CA GLU A 309 35.01 -16.66 -4.94
C GLU A 309 34.10 -15.71 -4.14
N GLU A 310 34.41 -15.48 -2.86
CA GLU A 310 33.66 -14.59 -1.97
C GLU A 310 33.83 -13.08 -2.26
N ASP A 311 34.83 -12.73 -3.08
CA ASP A 311 35.21 -11.35 -3.40
C ASP A 311 34.53 -10.85 -4.70
N ILE A 312 33.80 -11.73 -5.42
CA ILE A 312 33.19 -11.43 -6.72
C ILE A 312 31.71 -11.82 -6.76
N GLU A 313 30.91 -11.01 -7.45
CA GLU A 313 29.52 -11.34 -7.80
C GLU A 313 29.32 -11.31 -9.31
N ILE A 314 28.89 -12.44 -9.91
CA ILE A 314 28.61 -12.53 -11.35
C ILE A 314 27.10 -12.63 -11.56
N ILE A 315 26.48 -11.54 -12.01
CA ILE A 315 25.04 -11.46 -12.26
C ILE A 315 24.75 -11.92 -13.69
N GLY A 316 23.88 -12.92 -13.84
CA GLY A 316 23.44 -13.42 -15.16
C GLY A 316 24.31 -14.53 -15.76
N ASN A 317 25.15 -15.17 -14.96
CA ASN A 317 25.83 -16.43 -15.31
C ASN A 317 24.85 -17.53 -15.76
#